data_AF-A0A9D7HDJ1-F1
#
_entry.id   AF-A0A9D7HDJ1-F1
#
_cell.length_a   1.000
_cell.length_b   1.000
_cell.length_c   1.000
_cell.angle_alpha   90.00
_cell.angle_beta   90.00
_cell.angle_gamma   90.00
#
_symmetry.space_group_name_H-M   'P 1'
#
loop_
_entity.id
_entity.type
_entity.pdbx_description
1 polymer ?
#
loop_
_entity_poly.entity_id
_entity_poly.type
_entity_poly.pdbx_seq_one_letter_code
_entity_poly.pdbx_strand_id
1 'polypeptide(L)'
;MLGRLFPRSLTNAYQGSWAAVWLLAPVLLIKTLMGFNFSGLNPLIDVGEILQSVDGVPLDTFSDAAASAVLNSAGAWGMALFALCLFVWLILVRYRAGLPVAILVLLIEQVGRTGVGTARAIAEAAAGSATPTTGALINLALSAALAIAFVLSLLRVRNLHAGEAQHAKA
;
A
#
# COMPACT_ATOMS: atom_id res chain seq x y z
N MET A 1 -8.93 -0.26 -20.62
CA MET A 1 -8.37 -0.37 -19.25
C MET A 1 -7.21 -1.35 -19.18
N LEU A 2 -7.34 -2.56 -19.73
CA LEU A 2 -6.29 -3.58 -19.69
C LEU A 2 -4.94 -3.13 -20.29
N GLY A 3 -4.94 -2.39 -21.41
CA GLY A 3 -3.70 -1.84 -21.99
C GLY A 3 -3.02 -0.73 -21.18
N ARG A 4 -3.64 -0.24 -20.10
CA ARG A 4 -3.01 0.66 -19.11
C ARG A 4 -2.54 -0.10 -17.88
N LEU A 5 -3.27 -1.15 -17.53
CA LEU A 5 -2.82 -2.07 -16.49
C LEU A 5 -1.51 -2.72 -16.94
N PHE A 6 -1.50 -3.29 -18.15
CA PHE A 6 -0.32 -3.91 -18.74
C PHE A 6 0.12 -3.12 -20.00
N PRO A 7 0.84 -2.00 -19.84
CA PRO A 7 1.32 -1.22 -20.98
C PRO A 7 2.35 -2.01 -21.77
N ARG A 8 2.34 -1.87 -23.10
CA ARG A 8 3.33 -2.52 -23.99
C ARG A 8 4.76 -2.04 -23.78
N SER A 9 4.94 -0.83 -23.23
CA SER A 9 6.24 -0.22 -22.97
C SER A 9 6.21 0.57 -21.67
N LEU A 10 7.21 0.38 -20.80
CA LEU A 10 7.39 1.15 -19.57
C LEU A 10 8.06 2.49 -19.88
N THR A 11 7.23 3.51 -20.14
CA THR A 11 7.70 4.88 -20.36
C THR A 11 7.42 5.74 -19.12
N ASN A 12 7.95 6.97 -19.11
CA ASN A 12 7.62 7.94 -18.07
C ASN A 12 6.31 8.71 -18.35
N ALA A 13 5.60 8.38 -19.44
CA ALA A 13 4.38 9.06 -19.84
C ALA A 13 3.15 8.47 -19.14
N TYR A 14 2.82 9.02 -17.97
CA TYR A 14 1.64 8.62 -17.21
C TYR A 14 0.34 9.07 -17.91
N GLN A 15 -0.63 8.17 -18.02
CA GLN A 15 -1.91 8.42 -18.70
C GLN A 15 -3.15 8.31 -17.79
N GLY A 16 -2.94 8.05 -16.50
CA GLY A 16 -3.98 7.96 -15.48
C GLY A 16 -4.23 9.31 -14.78
N SER A 17 -5.08 9.30 -13.76
CA SER A 17 -5.30 10.51 -12.94
C SER A 17 -4.11 10.82 -12.05
N TRP A 18 -3.66 12.08 -12.05
CA TRP A 18 -2.64 12.57 -11.13
C TRP A 18 -3.08 12.52 -9.67
N ALA A 19 -4.40 12.54 -9.40
CA ALA A 19 -4.91 12.30 -8.05
C ALA A 19 -4.50 10.92 -7.51
N ALA A 20 -4.36 9.91 -8.38
CA ALA A 20 -3.83 8.61 -7.97
C ALA A 20 -2.39 8.69 -7.46
N VAL A 21 -1.55 9.54 -8.07
CA VAL A 21 -0.16 9.73 -7.66
C VAL A 21 -0.09 10.45 -6.32
N TRP A 22 -0.88 11.51 -6.15
CA TRP A 22 -0.97 12.25 -4.89
C TRP A 22 -1.49 11.41 -3.72
N LEU A 23 -2.39 10.45 -3.99
CA LEU A 23 -2.85 9.50 -2.98
C LEU A 23 -1.84 8.37 -2.74
N LEU A 24 -1.20 7.86 -3.80
CA LEU A 24 -0.22 6.77 -3.69
C LEU A 24 1.05 7.21 -2.96
N ALA A 25 1.59 8.41 -3.23
CA ALA A 25 2.86 8.85 -2.65
C ALA A 25 2.91 8.80 -1.11
N PRO A 26 1.94 9.36 -0.36
CA PRO A 26 1.94 9.24 1.11
C PRO A 26 1.71 7.80 1.59
N VAL A 27 0.82 7.04 0.93
CA VAL A 27 0.59 5.62 1.24
C VAL A 27 1.87 4.81 1.06
N LEU A 28 2.59 5.03 -0.04
CA LEU A 28 3.85 4.38 -0.36
C LEU A 28 4.92 4.76 0.66
N LEU A 29 5.00 6.03 1.06
CA LEU A 29 5.92 6.48 2.12
C LEU A 29 5.65 5.75 3.44
N ILE A 30 4.38 5.72 3.89
CA ILE A 30 3.99 5.01 5.12
C ILE A 30 4.36 3.54 5.02
N LYS A 31 4.00 2.85 3.94
CA LYS A 31 4.35 1.42 3.76
C LYS A 31 5.85 1.17 3.67
N THR A 32 6.61 2.12 3.11
CA THR A 32 8.09 2.05 3.10
C THR A 32 8.64 2.12 4.51
N LEU A 33 8.16 3.05 5.34
CA LEU A 33 8.56 3.17 6.74
C LEU A 33 8.14 1.93 7.55
N MET A 34 6.93 1.40 7.31
CA MET A 34 6.49 0.14 7.94
C MET A 34 7.43 -1.01 7.58
N GLY A 35 7.73 -1.21 6.29
CA GLY A 35 8.67 -2.25 5.86
C GLY A 35 10.05 -2.08 6.49
N PHE A 36 10.59 -0.86 6.48
CA PHE A 36 11.87 -0.55 7.11
C PHE A 36 11.89 -0.87 8.61
N ASN A 37 10.86 -0.46 9.35
CA ASN A 37 10.75 -0.72 10.78
C ASN A 37 10.61 -2.22 11.08
N PHE A 38 9.69 -2.90 10.38
CA PHE A 38 9.48 -4.34 10.59
C PHE A 38 10.67 -5.19 10.14
N SER A 39 11.45 -4.74 9.16
CA SER A 39 12.62 -5.49 8.67
C SER A 39 13.77 -5.64 9.67
N GLY A 40 13.74 -4.90 10.80
CA GLY A 40 14.84 -4.84 11.76
C GLY A 40 16.02 -3.97 11.31
N LEU A 41 15.89 -3.27 10.17
CA LEU A 41 16.92 -2.33 9.70
C LEU A 41 16.89 -0.99 10.44
N ASN A 42 15.79 -0.67 11.12
CA ASN A 42 15.70 0.53 11.95
C ASN A 42 16.22 0.23 13.38
N PRO A 43 17.39 0.75 13.77
CA PRO A 43 17.93 0.50 15.11
C PRO A 43 17.17 1.23 16.23
N LEU A 44 16.26 2.14 15.89
CA LEU A 44 15.52 2.96 16.85
C LEU A 44 14.17 2.37 17.25
N ILE A 45 13.73 1.29 16.59
CA ILE A 45 12.40 0.73 16.77
C ILE A 45 12.50 -0.79 16.93
N ASP A 46 11.94 -1.29 18.03
CA ASP A 46 11.82 -2.72 18.27
C ASP A 46 10.55 -3.30 17.60
N VAL A 47 10.71 -4.39 16.85
CA VAL A 47 9.60 -5.04 16.15
C VAL A 47 8.58 -5.64 17.12
N GLY A 48 9.05 -6.19 18.24
CA GLY A 48 8.21 -6.73 19.30
C GLY A 48 7.38 -5.66 20.01
N GLU A 49 7.91 -4.44 20.13
CA GLU A 49 7.15 -3.29 20.65
C GLU A 49 5.99 -2.93 19.71
N ILE A 50 6.23 -2.88 18.39
CA ILE A 50 5.16 -2.63 17.41
C ILE A 50 4.09 -3.73 17.49
N LEU A 51 4.52 -4.99 17.50
CA LEU A 51 3.61 -6.14 17.54
C LEU A 51 2.72 -6.12 18.79
N GLN A 52 3.28 -5.81 19.96
CA GLN A 52 2.50 -5.76 21.22
C GLN A 52 1.61 -4.51 21.30
N SER A 53 2.12 -3.34 20.94
CA SER A 53 1.41 -2.06 21.16
C SER A 53 0.41 -1.70 20.05
N VAL A 54 0.76 -1.93 18.78
CA VAL A 54 -0.07 -1.52 17.63
C VAL A 54 -0.94 -2.67 17.15
N ASP A 55 -0.36 -3.86 17.06
CA ASP A 55 -1.04 -5.05 16.54
C ASP A 55 -1.71 -5.88 17.64
N GLY A 56 -1.37 -5.65 18.92
CA GLY A 56 -1.97 -6.35 20.07
C GLY A 56 -1.56 -7.81 20.19
N VAL A 57 -0.41 -8.20 19.64
CA VAL A 57 0.13 -9.56 19.72
C VAL A 57 0.71 -9.80 21.12
N PRO A 58 0.20 -10.76 21.90
CA PRO A 58 0.63 -11.01 23.28
C PRO A 58 1.91 -11.86 23.31
N LEU A 59 3.03 -11.30 22.83
CA LEU A 59 4.31 -12.01 22.69
C LEU A 59 4.83 -12.58 24.02
N ASP A 60 4.51 -11.94 25.14
CA ASP A 60 4.84 -12.33 26.51
C ASP A 60 4.14 -13.61 26.97
N THR A 61 3.02 -13.98 26.32
CA THR A 61 2.29 -15.23 26.61
C THR A 61 2.82 -16.42 25.83
N PHE A 62 3.72 -16.18 24.86
CA PHE A 62 4.28 -17.23 24.02
C PHE A 62 5.53 -17.83 24.65
N SER A 63 5.88 -19.05 24.26
CA SER A 63 7.22 -19.57 24.57
C SER A 63 8.29 -18.79 23.81
N ASP A 64 9.52 -18.76 24.32
CA ASP A 64 10.63 -18.05 23.67
C ASP A 64 10.83 -18.45 22.20
N ALA A 65 10.67 -19.75 21.92
CA ALA A 65 10.76 -20.28 20.56
C ALA A 65 9.63 -19.75 19.65
N ALA A 66 8.40 -19.68 20.16
CA ALA A 66 7.26 -19.17 19.42
C ALA A 66 7.35 -17.65 19.20
N ALA A 67 7.72 -16.89 20.23
CA ALA A 67 7.95 -15.44 20.12
C ALA A 67 9.03 -15.13 19.07
N SER A 68 10.15 -15.87 19.10
CA SER A 68 11.23 -15.73 18.11
C SER A 68 10.77 -16.03 16.69
N ALA A 69 9.94 -17.07 16.49
CA ALA A 69 9.40 -17.41 15.17
C ALA A 69 8.47 -16.31 14.63
N VAL A 70 7.65 -15.70 15.49
CA VAL A 70 6.77 -14.57 15.12
C VAL A 70 7.60 -13.35 14.75
N LEU A 71 8.60 -12.99 15.56
CA LEU A 71 9.51 -11.87 15.27
C LEU A 71 10.26 -12.06 13.94
N ASN A 72 10.80 -13.26 13.70
CA ASN A 72 11.48 -13.58 12.45
C ASN A 72 10.54 -13.50 11.23
N SER A 73 9.31 -13.99 11.37
CA SER A 73 8.30 -13.91 10.30
C SER A 73 7.90 -12.46 10.00
N ALA A 74 7.73 -11.64 11.05
CA ALA A 74 7.47 -10.22 10.93
C ALA A 74 8.64 -9.49 10.26
N GLY A 75 9.88 -9.85 10.62
CA GLY A 75 11.12 -9.41 9.98
C GLY A 75 11.17 -9.70 8.48
N ALA A 76 10.93 -10.95 8.11
CA ALA A 76 10.92 -11.39 6.72
C ALA A 76 9.84 -10.66 5.89
N TRP A 77 8.64 -10.50 6.44
CA TRP A 77 7.59 -9.71 5.80
C TRP A 77 7.98 -8.23 5.65
N GLY A 78 8.52 -7.62 6.71
CA GLY A 78 8.97 -6.22 6.68
C GLY A 78 10.01 -5.98 5.59
N MET A 79 11.00 -6.86 5.48
CA MET A 79 12.03 -6.78 4.43
C MET A 79 11.44 -6.94 3.03
N ALA A 80 10.52 -7.90 2.84
CA ALA A 80 9.83 -8.10 1.56
C ALA A 80 8.99 -6.86 1.17
N LEU A 81 8.25 -6.29 2.12
CA LEU A 81 7.48 -5.06 1.92
C LEU A 81 8.40 -3.88 1.59
N PHE A 82 9.52 -3.72 2.30
CA PHE A 82 10.46 -2.64 2.06
C PHE A 82 11.06 -2.72 0.65
N ALA A 83 11.54 -3.90 0.24
CA ALA A 83 12.04 -4.12 -1.11
C ALA A 83 10.99 -3.84 -2.18
N LEU A 84 9.75 -4.30 -1.97
CA LEU A 84 8.62 -4.01 -2.86
C LEU A 84 8.36 -2.50 -2.96
N CYS A 85 8.34 -1.79 -1.84
CA CYS A 85 8.12 -0.34 -1.83
C CYS A 85 9.23 0.43 -2.56
N LEU A 86 10.50 0.04 -2.39
CA LEU A 86 11.61 0.63 -3.16
C LEU A 86 11.45 0.41 -4.66
N PHE A 87 11.01 -0.78 -5.07
CA PHE A 87 10.68 -1.06 -6.47
C PHE A 87 9.52 -0.19 -6.98
N VAL A 88 8.48 0.04 -6.16
CA VAL A 88 7.37 0.92 -6.55
C VAL A 88 7.80 2.39 -6.61
N TRP A 89 8.70 2.84 -5.73
CA TRP A 89 9.31 4.18 -5.84
C TRP A 89 10.03 4.37 -7.18
N LEU A 90 10.80 3.38 -7.63
CA LEU A 90 11.45 3.41 -8.94
C LEU A 90 10.41 3.57 -10.06
N ILE A 91 9.29 2.85 -10.00
CA ILE A 91 8.21 2.99 -10.98
C ILE A 91 7.60 4.39 -10.94
N LEU A 92 7.32 4.91 -9.74
CA LEU A 92 6.72 6.23 -9.55
C LEU A 92 7.62 7.37 -10.06
N VAL A 93 8.94 7.24 -9.90
CA VAL A 93 9.90 8.26 -10.33
C VAL A 93 10.20 8.15 -11.83
N ARG A 94 10.41 6.93 -12.35
CA ARG A 94 11.03 6.74 -13.67
C ARG A 94 10.16 6.05 -14.73
N TYR A 95 9.20 5.23 -14.31
CA TYR A 95 8.41 4.35 -15.19
C TYR A 95 6.91 4.54 -14.97
N ARG A 96 6.45 5.80 -14.89
CA ARG A 96 5.09 6.12 -14.46
C ARG A 96 3.98 5.47 -15.27
N ALA A 97 4.23 5.06 -16.51
CA ALA A 97 3.27 4.26 -17.28
C ALA A 97 2.90 2.93 -16.59
N GLY A 98 3.79 2.36 -15.77
CA GLY A 98 3.57 1.14 -14.99
C GLY A 98 2.89 1.34 -13.64
N LEU A 99 2.52 2.58 -13.26
CA LEU A 99 1.88 2.88 -11.98
C LEU A 99 0.62 2.03 -11.70
N PRO A 100 -0.30 1.79 -12.65
CA PRO A 100 -1.48 0.98 -12.37
C PRO A 100 -1.15 -0.45 -11.90
N VAL A 101 -0.16 -1.11 -12.52
CA VAL A 101 0.30 -2.43 -12.06
C VAL A 101 1.03 -2.35 -10.73
N ALA A 102 1.86 -1.32 -10.52
CA ALA A 102 2.55 -1.15 -9.24
C ALA A 102 1.56 -0.97 -8.07
N ILE A 103 0.50 -0.18 -8.26
CA ILE A 103 -0.57 -0.02 -7.27
C ILE A 103 -1.31 -1.34 -7.07
N LEU A 104 -1.60 -2.09 -8.15
CA LEU A 104 -2.24 -3.39 -8.05
C LEU A 104 -1.42 -4.38 -7.22
N VAL A 105 -0.10 -4.44 -7.43
CA VAL A 105 0.78 -5.32 -6.65
C VAL A 105 0.77 -4.94 -5.17
N LEU A 106 0.85 -3.64 -4.84
CA LEU A 106 0.73 -3.18 -3.46
C LEU A 106 -0.65 -3.48 -2.85
N LEU A 107 -1.71 -3.36 -3.64
CA LEU A 107 -3.07 -3.67 -3.20
C LEU A 107 -3.22 -5.16 -2.91
N ILE A 108 -2.65 -6.02 -3.75
CA ILE A 108 -2.63 -7.48 -3.54
C ILE A 108 -1.82 -7.84 -2.30
N GLU A 109 -0.64 -7.25 -2.09
CA GLU A 109 0.14 -7.46 -0.86
C GLU A 109 -0.65 -7.04 0.37
N GLN A 110 -1.24 -5.83 0.35
CA GLN A 110 -1.97 -5.28 1.47
C GLN A 110 -3.19 -6.14 1.81
N VAL A 111 -4.07 -6.41 0.83
CA VAL A 111 -5.30 -7.17 1.04
C VAL A 111 -5.01 -8.65 1.27
N GLY A 112 -4.01 -9.22 0.60
CA GLY A 112 -3.62 -10.62 0.80
C GLY A 112 -3.10 -10.87 2.21
N ARG A 113 -2.31 -9.94 2.75
CA ARG A 113 -1.81 -10.02 4.12
C ARG A 113 -2.89 -9.76 5.17
N THR A 114 -3.73 -8.75 4.96
CA THR A 114 -4.66 -8.29 6.01
C THR A 114 -6.08 -8.78 5.83
N GLY A 115 -6.42 -9.45 4.73
CA GLY A 115 -7.81 -9.67 4.29
C GLY A 115 -8.72 -10.27 5.35
N VAL A 116 -8.26 -11.30 6.07
CA VAL A 116 -9.04 -11.91 7.16
C VAL A 116 -9.24 -10.93 8.32
N GLY A 117 -8.18 -10.20 8.70
CA GLY A 117 -8.26 -9.18 9.76
C GLY A 117 -9.11 -7.98 9.38
N THR A 118 -9.02 -7.52 8.13
CA THR A 118 -9.83 -6.43 7.58
C THR A 118 -11.31 -6.82 7.53
N ALA A 119 -11.63 -8.05 7.11
CA ALA A 119 -13.01 -8.54 7.10
C ALA A 119 -13.61 -8.61 8.51
N ARG A 120 -12.84 -9.09 9.50
CA ARG A 120 -13.24 -9.11 10.91
C ARG A 120 -13.47 -7.70 11.46
N ALA A 121 -12.52 -6.79 11.25
CA ALA A 121 -12.63 -5.41 11.71
C ALA A 121 -13.88 -4.69 11.14
N ILE A 122 -14.22 -4.95 9.87
CA ILE A 122 -15.45 -4.42 9.25
C ILE A 122 -16.69 -4.99 9.94
N ALA A 123 -16.72 -6.31 10.20
CA ALA A 123 -17.86 -6.97 10.85
C ALA A 123 -18.06 -6.47 12.30
N GLU A 124 -16.98 -6.33 13.06
CA GLU A 124 -17.00 -5.80 14.43
C GLU A 124 -17.45 -4.34 14.48
N ALA A 125 -16.95 -3.51 13.56
CA ALA A 125 -17.39 -2.12 13.45
C ALA A 125 -18.87 -2.01 13.09
N ALA A 126 -19.38 -2.89 12.22
CA ALA A 126 -20.80 -2.92 11.85
C ALA A 126 -21.71 -3.43 13.00
N ALA A 127 -21.20 -4.34 13.84
CA ALA A 127 -21.92 -4.90 14.98
C ALA A 127 -21.86 -4.02 16.25
N GLY A 128 -20.98 -3.00 16.28
CA GLY A 128 -20.78 -2.14 17.44
C GLY A 128 -20.20 -2.86 18.67
N SER A 129 -19.61 -4.04 18.48
CA SER A 129 -19.31 -5.00 19.55
C SER A 129 -17.85 -5.03 20.01
N ALA A 130 -16.94 -4.31 19.34
CA ALA A 130 -15.54 -4.21 19.76
C ALA A 130 -14.84 -2.94 19.24
N THR A 131 -13.84 -2.46 19.98
CA THR A 131 -12.92 -1.43 19.51
C THR A 131 -11.77 -2.10 18.75
N PRO A 132 -11.65 -1.93 17.42
CA PRO A 132 -10.58 -2.53 16.64
C PRO A 132 -9.21 -2.00 17.09
N THR A 133 -8.16 -2.83 16.95
CA THR A 133 -6.79 -2.40 17.25
C THR A 133 -6.37 -1.27 16.32
N THR A 134 -5.42 -0.44 16.78
CA THR A 134 -4.87 0.64 15.96
C THR A 134 -4.28 0.11 14.66
N GLY A 135 -3.58 -1.02 14.69
CA GLY A 135 -3.08 -1.70 13.50
C GLY A 135 -4.18 -2.09 12.51
N ALA A 136 -5.33 -2.59 12.99
CA ALA A 136 -6.46 -2.95 12.12
C ALA A 136 -7.04 -1.72 11.40
N LEU A 137 -7.19 -0.59 12.10
CA LEU A 137 -7.67 0.67 11.52
C LEU A 137 -6.70 1.22 10.46
N ILE A 138 -5.40 1.21 10.75
CA ILE A 138 -4.36 1.63 9.79
C ILE A 138 -4.42 0.75 8.53
N ASN A 139 -4.49 -0.57 8.70
CA ASN A 139 -4.55 -1.50 7.58
C ASN A 139 -5.82 -1.33 6.72
N LEU A 140 -6.96 -1.06 7.34
CA LEU A 140 -8.21 -0.76 6.63
C LEU A 140 -8.09 0.54 5.82
N ALA A 141 -7.57 1.61 6.43
CA ALA A 141 -7.37 2.90 5.77
C ALA A 141 -6.40 2.79 4.58
N LEU A 142 -5.28 2.09 4.73
CA LEU A 142 -4.31 1.85 3.65
C LEU A 142 -4.93 1.01 2.51
N SER A 143 -5.72 -0.01 2.85
CA SER A 143 -6.43 -0.83 1.85
C SER A 143 -7.41 0.02 1.04
N ALA A 144 -8.21 0.85 1.70
CA ALA A 144 -9.14 1.76 1.03
C ALA A 144 -8.41 2.78 0.14
N ALA A 145 -7.34 3.39 0.65
CA ALA A 145 -6.55 4.36 -0.10
C ALA A 145 -5.89 3.73 -1.34
N LEU A 146 -5.35 2.51 -1.24
CA LEU A 146 -4.79 1.78 -2.39
C LEU A 146 -5.86 1.40 -3.41
N ALA A 147 -7.05 0.98 -2.96
CA ALA A 147 -8.16 0.67 -3.85
C ALA A 147 -8.62 1.92 -4.63
N ILE A 148 -8.75 3.06 -3.94
CA ILE A 148 -9.10 4.34 -4.57
C ILE A 148 -8.01 4.77 -5.55
N ALA A 149 -6.73 4.73 -5.15
CA ALA A 149 -5.61 5.07 -6.01
C ALA A 149 -5.57 4.16 -7.26
N PHE A 150 -5.87 2.87 -7.10
CA PHE A 150 -5.94 1.93 -8.21
C PHE A 150 -7.02 2.31 -9.22
N VAL A 151 -8.24 2.56 -8.75
CA VAL A 151 -9.35 3.00 -9.60
C VAL A 151 -8.98 4.29 -10.32
N LEU A 152 -8.49 5.30 -9.61
CA LEU A 152 -8.06 6.58 -10.18
C LEU A 152 -6.95 6.43 -11.22
N SER A 153 -6.03 5.46 -11.03
CA SER A 153 -4.94 5.21 -11.97
C SER A 153 -5.43 4.65 -13.32
N LEU A 154 -6.59 3.98 -13.33
CA LEU A 154 -7.20 3.44 -14.53
C LEU A 154 -8.05 4.47 -15.29
N LEU A 155 -8.55 5.50 -14.60
CA LEU A 155 -9.36 6.56 -15.19
C LEU A 155 -8.56 7.37 -16.21
N ARG A 156 -9.18 7.65 -17.37
CA ARG A 156 -8.57 8.53 -18.40
C ARG A 156 -8.83 9.97 -18.02
N VAL A 157 -7.77 10.73 -17.75
CA VAL A 157 -7.86 12.19 -17.80
C VAL A 157 -7.80 12.57 -19.28
N ARG A 158 -8.91 13.11 -19.80
CA ARG A 158 -8.92 13.72 -21.12
C ARG A 158 -8.38 15.14 -20.92
N ASN A 159 -7.22 15.46 -21.48
CA ASN A 159 -6.71 16.83 -21.44
C ASN A 159 -7.73 17.73 -22.14
N LEU A 160 -8.40 18.61 -21.37
CA LEU A 160 -9.43 19.52 -21.87
C LEU A 160 -8.86 20.55 -22.87
N HIS A 161 -7.53 20.76 -22.87
CA HIS A 161 -6.84 21.71 -23.74
C HIS A 161 -6.74 21.29 -25.22
N ALA A 162 -7.28 20.14 -25.63
CA ALA A 162 -7.32 19.75 -27.04
C ALA A 162 -8.45 20.44 -27.83
N GLY A 163 -9.44 21.06 -27.17
CA GLY A 163 -10.57 21.73 -27.83
C GLY A 163 -10.28 23.17 -28.28
N GLU A 164 -9.38 23.89 -27.61
CA GLU A 164 -9.12 25.31 -27.90
C GLU A 164 -8.24 25.51 -29.15
N ALA A 165 -7.34 24.56 -29.45
CA ALA A 165 -6.46 24.64 -30.61
C ALA A 165 -7.18 24.40 -31.96
N GLN A 166 -8.42 23.87 -31.94
CA GLN A 166 -9.17 23.57 -33.14
C GLN A 166 -10.11 24.72 -33.57
N HIS A 167 -10.43 25.65 -32.66
CA HIS A 167 -11.24 26.84 -32.96
C HIS A 167 -10.42 28.08 -33.30
N ALA A 168 -9.11 28.10 -33.04
CA ALA A 168 -8.22 29.21 -33.41
C ALA A 168 -7.72 29.16 -34.88
N LYS A 169 -8.23 28.23 -35.69
CA LYS A 169 -7.85 28.03 -37.10
C LYS A 169 -9.02 28.09 -38.09
N ALA A 170 -10.20 28.54 -37.65
CA ALA A 170 -11.36 28.80 -38.51
C ALA A 170 -11.64 30.30 -38.53
#